data_AF-A0A4Y7U3S6-F1
#
_entry.id   AF-A0A4Y7U3S6-F1
#
_cell.length_a   1.000
_cell.length_b   1.000
_cell.length_c   1.000
_cell.angle_alpha   90.00
_cell.angle_beta   90.00
_cell.angle_gamma   90.00
#
_symmetry.space_group_name_H-M   'P 1'
#
loop_
_entity.id
_entity.type
_entity.pdbx_description
1 polymer ?
#
loop_
_entity_poly.entity_id
_entity_poly.type
_entity_poly.pdbx_seq_one_letter_code
_entity_poly.pdbx_strand_id
1 'polypeptide(L)' 'MEHQIKSIRPFIGAKDFEVSRRFYRDLGFEETVLEANFSVFKSDAIAFYLQDYYAKEWIENTM' A
#
# COMPACT_ATOMS: atom_id res chain seq x y z
N MET A 1 16.65 -5.74 -25.03
CA MET A 1 16.11 -6.80 -24.15
C MET A 1 14.62 -6.51 -23.99
N GLU A 2 13.74 -7.48 -24.27
CA GLU A 2 12.33 -7.31 -23.90
C GLU A 2 12.20 -7.47 -22.38
N HIS A 3 11.73 -6.44 -21.69
CA HIS A 3 11.47 -6.50 -20.26
C HIS A 3 10.03 -6.96 -20.02
N GLN A 4 9.86 -8.22 -19.61
CA GLN A 4 8.56 -8.75 -19.17
C GLN A 4 8.31 -8.39 -17.69
N ILE A 5 7.88 -7.16 -17.44
CA ILE A 5 7.54 -6.69 -16.09
C ILE A 5 6.27 -7.42 -15.62
N LYS A 6 6.35 -8.12 -14.47
CA LYS A 6 5.24 -8.91 -13.92
C LYS A 6 4.37 -8.16 -12.91
N SER A 7 4.97 -7.30 -12.08
CA SER A 7 4.23 -6.45 -11.14
C SER A 7 5.11 -5.32 -10.64
N ILE A 8 4.50 -4.21 -10.28
CA ILE A 8 5.08 -3.18 -9.41
C ILE A 8 4.24 -3.11 -8.14
N ARG A 9 4.88 -3.00 -6.97
CA ARG A 9 4.21 -2.88 -5.68
C ARG A 9 4.71 -1.64 -4.97
N PRO A 10 4.00 -0.51 -5.09
CA PRO A 10 4.41 0.72 -4.44
C PRO A 10 4.23 0.59 -2.93
N PHE A 11 4.98 1.42 -2.21
CA PHE A 11 4.75 1.69 -0.81
C PHE A 11 3.94 2.98 -0.70
N ILE A 12 2.81 2.90 -0.01
CA ILE A 12 1.93 4.02 0.28
C ILE A 12 2.07 4.34 1.77
N GLY A 13 2.47 5.56 2.07
CA GLY A 13 2.49 6.07 3.44
C GLY A 13 1.10 6.53 3.88
N ALA A 14 0.70 6.19 5.10
CA ALA A 14 -0.57 6.59 5.68
C ALA A 14 -0.35 7.68 6.74
N LYS A 15 -1.17 8.74 6.68
CA LYS A 15 -1.23 9.75 7.76
C LYS A 15 -1.91 9.20 9.01
N ASP A 16 -2.92 8.38 8.81
CA ASP A 16 -3.60 7.61 9.84
C ASP A 16 -3.72 6.17 9.32
N PHE A 17 -2.86 5.30 9.83
CA PHE A 17 -2.74 3.93 9.36
C PHE A 17 -4.04 3.16 9.53
N GLU A 18 -4.71 3.26 10.68
CA GLU A 18 -5.93 2.50 10.96
C GLU A 18 -7.14 2.97 10.14
N VAL A 19 -7.24 4.27 9.83
CA VAL A 19 -8.23 4.77 8.87
C VAL A 19 -7.97 4.21 7.48
N SER A 20 -6.72 4.30 6.99
CA SER A 20 -6.36 3.79 5.67
C SER A 20 -6.57 2.27 5.54
N ARG A 21 -6.21 1.49 6.57
CA ARG A 21 -6.44 0.04 6.59
C ARG A 21 -7.92 -0.32 6.47
N ARG A 22 -8.80 0.39 7.20
CA ARG A 22 -10.25 0.19 7.10
C ARG A 22 -10.75 0.53 5.71
N PHE A 23 -10.36 1.70 5.18
CA PHE A 23 -10.74 2.14 3.84
C PHE A 23 -10.43 1.09 2.76
N TYR A 24 -9.21 0.54 2.74
CA TYR A 24 -8.84 -0.44 1.71
C TYR A 24 -9.52 -1.79 1.88
N ARG A 25 -9.78 -2.23 3.11
CA ARG A 25 -10.61 -3.43 3.35
C ARG A 25 -12.04 -3.24 2.88
N ASP A 26 -12.65 -2.09 3.18
CA ASP A 26 -14.01 -1.76 2.76
C ASP A 26 -14.12 -1.62 1.23
N LEU A 27 -13.03 -1.20 0.57
CA LEU A 27 -12.92 -1.15 -0.89
C LEU A 27 -12.78 -2.56 -1.53
N GLY A 28 -12.58 -3.60 -0.72
CA GLY A 28 -12.50 -4.99 -1.17
C GLY A 28 -11.07 -5.53 -1.35
N PHE A 29 -10.05 -4.84 -0.85
CA PHE A 29 -8.69 -5.40 -0.81
C PHE A 29 -8.54 -6.36 0.36
N GLU A 30 -7.82 -7.45 0.13
CA GLU A 30 -7.40 -8.38 1.17
C GLU A 30 -6.15 -7.84 1.88
N GLU A 31 -6.24 -7.67 3.19
CA GLU A 31 -5.13 -7.25 4.03
C GLU A 31 -4.35 -8.46 4.55
N THR A 32 -3.02 -8.44 4.37
CA THR A 32 -2.10 -9.28 5.14
C THR A 32 -1.20 -8.39 5.98
N VAL A 33 -1.34 -8.48 7.30
CA VAL A 33 -0.48 -7.77 8.26
C VAL A 33 0.89 -8.43 8.26
N LEU A 34 1.92 -7.64 7.96
CA LEU A 34 3.31 -8.10 7.94
C LEU A 34 4.02 -7.72 9.24
N GLU A 35 3.78 -6.50 9.73
CA GLU A 35 4.22 -6.00 11.05
C GLU A 35 3.18 -5.02 11.62
N ALA A 36 3.39 -4.54 12.85
CA ALA A 36 2.45 -3.64 13.52
C ALA A 36 2.22 -2.31 12.76
N ASN A 37 3.21 -1.82 12.02
CA ASN A 37 3.19 -0.58 11.25
C ASN A 37 3.14 -0.82 9.73
N PHE A 38 2.89 -2.06 9.30
CA PHE A 38 3.11 -2.46 7.90
C PHE A 38 2.20 -3.59 7.44
N SER A 39 1.49 -3.38 6.34
CA SER A 39 0.60 -4.38 5.74
C SER A 39 0.69 -4.39 4.22
N VAL A 40 0.45 -5.54 3.60
CA VAL A 40 0.25 -5.65 2.15
C VAL A 40 -1.23 -5.80 1.85
N PHE A 41 -1.71 -5.02 0.90
CA PHE A 41 -3.06 -5.10 0.37
C PHE A 41 -3.02 -5.70 -1.03
N LYS A 42 -3.95 -6.61 -1.32
CA LYS A 42 -4.04 -7.29 -2.62
C LYS A 42 -5.47 -7.30 -3.15
N SER A 43 -5.59 -7.18 -4.47
CA SER A 43 -6.81 -7.40 -5.23
C SER A 43 -6.41 -7.93 -6.61
N ASP A 44 -6.82 -9.16 -6.92
CA ASP A 44 -6.40 -9.90 -8.11
C ASP A 44 -4.87 -9.90 -8.32
N ALA A 45 -4.41 -9.34 -9.44
CA ALA A 45 -2.99 -9.27 -9.80
C ALA A 45 -2.28 -8.02 -9.22
N ILE A 46 -3.00 -7.14 -8.52
CA ILE A 46 -2.49 -5.86 -8.04
C ILE A 46 -2.24 -5.95 -6.55
N ALA A 47 -1.13 -5.35 -6.11
CA ALA A 47 -0.78 -5.26 -4.70
C ALA A 47 -0.02 -3.97 -4.41
N PHE A 48 -0.20 -3.45 -3.21
CA PHE A 48 0.62 -2.37 -2.68
C PHE A 48 0.88 -2.60 -1.19
N TYR A 49 1.91 -1.95 -0.68
CA TYR A 49 2.17 -1.94 0.74
C TYR A 49 1.68 -0.66 1.38
N LEU A 50 1.04 -0.77 2.53
CA LEU A 50 0.63 0.35 3.37
C LEU A 50 1.55 0.42 4.59
N GLN A 51 2.12 1.59 4.86
CA GLN A 51 2.98 1.85 6.01
C GLN A 51 2.38 2.92 6.91
N ASP A 52 2.50 2.73 8.23
CA ASP A 52 2.29 3.78 9.23
C ASP A 52 3.49 4.74 9.23
N TYR A 53 3.65 5.45 8.11
CA TYR A 53 4.74 6.38 7.87
C TYR A 53 4.27 7.48 6.93
N TYR A 54 4.15 8.69 7.46
CA TYR A 54 3.77 9.88 6.70
C TYR A 54 4.95 10.84 6.59
N ALA A 55 5.73 10.72 5.52
CA ALA A 55 6.70 11.74 5.14
C ALA A 55 6.05 12.69 4.13
N LYS A 56 5.66 13.88 4.60
CA LYS A 56 5.00 14.91 3.77
C LYS A 56 5.75 15.18 2.45
N GLU A 57 7.07 15.33 2.54
CA GLU A 57 7.94 15.59 1.38
C GLU A 57 7.92 14.49 0.32
N TRP A 58 7.60 13.25 0.69
CA TRP A 58 7.54 12.10 -0.22
C TRP A 58 6.12 11.86 -0.74
N ILE A 59 5.12 11.99 0.14
CA ILE A 59 3.73 11.68 -0.20
C ILE A 59 3.17 12.72 -1.17
N GLU A 60 3.48 14.01 -1.00
CA GLU A 60 3.05 15.08 -1.93
C GLU A 60 3.67 14.96 -3.35
N ASN A 61 4.65 14.07 -3.55
CA ASN A 61 5.25 13.76 -4.85
C ASN A 61 4.78 12.44 -5.46
N THR A 62 4.07 11.61 -4.69
CA THR A 62 3.60 10.28 -5.11
C THR A 62 2.08 10.16 -5.16
N MET A 63 1.36 11.17 -4.62
CA MET A 63 -0.10 11.33 -4.64
C MET A 63 -0.48 12.81 -4.68
#